data_AF-K1TBP1-F1
#
_entry.id   AF-K1TBP1-F1
#
_cell.length_a   1.000
_cell.length_b   1.000
_cell.length_c   1.000
_cell.angle_alpha   90.00
_cell.angle_beta   90.00
_cell.angle_gamma   90.00
#
_symmetry.space_group_name_H-M   'P 1'
#
loop_
_entity.id
_entity.type
_entity.pdbx_description
1 polymer ?
#
loop_
_entity_poly.entity_id
_entity_poly.type
_entity_poly.pdbx_seq_one_letter_code
_entity_poly.pdbx_strand_id
1 'polypeptide(L)'
;MKVKNTAIVYHKSDLDGVVSAAIATMYENGKDRDVIYIPYSYEDDVKKVTSKVSDLDVVYVLDVSFGADSKTVFKKWLDEGKSLMWIDHHKGIIEDSKTWGFTVPGLRRVGVGACALASDLLMGKVPAIVRCLSDYDVWNKESGLGWDTVVAIQYALRSKIRLNVLIALSYLYDHFKENIKDNEIDLIFMILLKKDVL
;
A
#
# COMPACT_ATOMS: atom_id res chain seq x y z
N MET A 1 5.31 15.70 -24.59
CA MET A 1 5.29 14.30 -24.10
C MET A 1 3.90 14.04 -23.55
N LYS A 2 3.29 12.89 -23.83
CA LYS A 2 2.01 12.52 -23.22
C LYS A 2 2.28 12.27 -21.73
N VAL A 3 1.58 12.97 -20.84
CA VAL A 3 1.63 12.67 -19.39
C VAL A 3 1.26 11.21 -19.23
N LYS A 4 2.12 10.42 -18.58
CA LYS A 4 1.83 9.01 -18.33
C LYS A 4 0.87 8.96 -17.15
N ASN A 5 -0.34 8.46 -17.39
CA ASN A 5 -1.34 8.35 -16.34
C ASN A 5 -1.10 7.06 -15.55
N THR A 6 -1.12 7.17 -14.22
CA THR A 6 -0.84 6.07 -13.30
C THR A 6 -2.14 5.57 -12.67
N ALA A 7 -2.39 4.27 -12.73
CA ALA A 7 -3.41 3.60 -11.94
C ALA A 7 -2.82 3.10 -10.62
N ILE A 8 -3.49 3.38 -9.51
CA ILE A 8 -3.21 2.74 -8.22
C ILE A 8 -4.44 1.93 -7.82
N VAL A 9 -4.37 0.63 -8.05
CA VAL A 9 -5.34 -0.36 -7.57
C VAL A 9 -4.92 -0.79 -6.18
N TYR A 10 -5.82 -0.68 -5.20
CA TYR A 10 -5.47 -0.97 -3.81
C TYR A 10 -6.63 -1.60 -3.05
N HIS A 11 -6.30 -2.39 -2.03
CA HIS A 11 -7.29 -2.93 -1.11
C HIS A 11 -7.94 -1.81 -0.29
N LYS A 12 -9.26 -1.65 -0.40
CA LYS A 12 -9.97 -0.47 0.16
C LYS A 12 -10.48 -0.66 1.58
N SER A 13 -10.38 -1.86 2.16
CA SER A 13 -11.09 -2.22 3.40
C SER A 13 -10.28 -2.00 4.68
N ASP A 14 -8.98 -1.82 4.57
CA ASP A 14 -8.05 -1.68 5.69
C ASP A 14 -6.99 -0.60 5.44
N LEU A 15 -6.15 -0.41 6.44
CA LEU A 15 -5.08 0.56 6.37
C LEU A 15 -3.88 0.06 5.57
N ASP A 16 -3.70 -1.26 5.40
CA ASP A 16 -2.55 -1.80 4.68
C ASP A 16 -2.63 -1.42 3.20
N GLY A 17 -3.78 -1.66 2.56
CA GLY A 17 -4.03 -1.21 1.19
C GLY A 17 -4.06 0.31 1.02
N VAL A 18 -4.72 1.04 1.94
CA VAL A 18 -4.83 2.51 1.88
C VAL A 18 -3.47 3.20 2.03
N VAL A 19 -2.64 2.75 2.97
CA VAL A 19 -1.30 3.32 3.20
C VAL A 19 -0.34 2.91 2.09
N SER A 20 -0.45 1.69 1.55
CA SER A 20 0.29 1.30 0.34
C SER A 20 0.03 2.27 -0.82
N ALA A 21 -1.24 2.60 -1.08
CA ALA A 21 -1.63 3.54 -2.13
C ALA A 21 -1.10 4.96 -1.90
N ALA A 22 -1.10 5.42 -0.64
CA ALA A 22 -0.52 6.71 -0.28
C ALA A 22 0.99 6.75 -0.53
N ILE A 23 1.71 5.67 -0.19
CA ILE A 23 3.15 5.53 -0.44
C ILE A 23 3.47 5.53 -1.93
N ALA A 24 2.73 4.74 -2.73
CA ALA A 24 2.89 4.73 -4.17
C ALA A 24 2.61 6.12 -4.79
N THR A 25 1.64 6.86 -4.24
CA THR A 25 1.40 8.25 -4.65
C THR A 25 2.59 9.16 -4.33
N MET A 26 3.19 9.06 -3.13
CA MET A 26 4.37 9.87 -2.79
C MET A 26 5.52 9.63 -3.76
N TYR A 27 5.74 8.37 -4.15
CA TYR A 27 6.75 7.98 -5.12
C TYR A 27 6.47 8.52 -6.53
N GLU A 28 5.21 8.59 -6.94
CA GLU A 28 4.80 9.10 -8.26
C GLU A 28 4.69 10.63 -8.32
N ASN A 29 4.39 11.31 -7.20
CA ASN A 29 4.32 12.78 -7.14
C ASN A 29 5.63 13.47 -7.56
N GLY A 30 6.76 12.76 -7.50
CA GLY A 30 8.05 13.24 -8.04
C GLY A 30 8.19 13.19 -9.56
N LYS A 31 7.15 12.76 -10.31
CA LYS A 31 7.27 12.37 -11.74
C LYS A 31 6.33 13.10 -12.71
N ASP A 32 5.59 14.12 -12.27
CA ASP A 32 4.62 14.88 -13.08
C ASP A 32 3.59 13.97 -13.79
N ARG A 33 2.84 13.18 -13.00
CA ARG A 33 1.85 12.20 -13.48
C ARG A 33 0.52 12.35 -12.78
N ASP A 34 -0.57 12.23 -13.53
CA ASP A 34 -1.91 12.10 -12.95
C ASP A 34 -2.11 10.70 -12.38
N VAL A 35 -2.58 10.64 -11.13
CA VAL A 35 -2.82 9.39 -10.40
C VAL A 35 -4.33 9.15 -10.30
N ILE A 36 -4.78 7.99 -10.77
CA ILE A 36 -6.15 7.51 -10.63
C ILE A 36 -6.18 6.41 -9.58
N TYR A 37 -6.95 6.65 -8.52
CA TYR A 37 -7.21 5.66 -7.46
C TYR A 37 -8.34 4.72 -7.85
N ILE A 38 -8.08 3.43 -7.78
CA ILE A 38 -9.04 2.37 -8.06
C ILE A 38 -9.19 1.51 -6.79
N PRO A 39 -10.09 1.89 -5.88
CA PRO A 39 -10.38 1.09 -4.69
C PRO A 39 -11.00 -0.25 -5.09
N TYR A 40 -10.52 -1.35 -4.50
CA TYR A 40 -11.00 -2.68 -4.78
C TYR A 40 -11.07 -3.53 -3.50
N SER A 41 -12.04 -4.43 -3.42
CA SER A 41 -12.10 -5.54 -2.46
C SER A 41 -12.49 -6.82 -3.20
N TYR A 42 -12.27 -7.98 -2.61
CA TYR A 42 -12.51 -9.27 -3.28
C TYR A 42 -13.98 -9.52 -3.68
N GLU A 43 -14.93 -8.74 -3.17
CA GLU A 43 -16.35 -8.77 -3.55
C GLU A 43 -16.67 -7.90 -4.78
N ASP A 44 -15.73 -7.07 -5.25
CA ASP A 44 -15.91 -6.27 -6.44
C ASP A 44 -15.67 -7.06 -7.73
N ASP A 45 -16.42 -6.70 -8.78
CA ASP A 45 -16.16 -7.20 -10.13
C ASP A 45 -14.82 -6.63 -10.67
N VAL A 46 -13.90 -7.53 -11.05
CA VAL A 46 -12.61 -7.20 -11.66
C VAL A 46 -12.75 -6.31 -12.92
N LYS A 47 -13.90 -6.35 -13.61
CA LYS A 47 -14.19 -5.49 -14.76
C LYS A 47 -14.21 -4.00 -14.38
N LYS A 48 -14.56 -3.67 -13.14
CA LYS A 48 -14.48 -2.27 -12.62
C LYS A 48 -13.05 -1.76 -12.58
N VAL A 49 -12.08 -2.66 -12.40
CA VAL A 49 -10.66 -2.33 -12.40
C VAL A 49 -10.13 -2.27 -13.83
N THR A 50 -10.33 -3.36 -14.59
CA THR A 50 -9.73 -3.49 -15.93
C THR A 50 -10.22 -2.43 -16.92
N SER A 51 -11.48 -1.98 -16.81
CA SER A 51 -12.03 -0.89 -17.63
C SER A 51 -11.41 0.48 -17.33
N LYS A 52 -10.95 0.74 -16.11
CA LYS A 52 -10.28 2.00 -15.73
C LYS A 52 -8.79 1.99 -16.07
N VAL A 53 -8.18 0.82 -16.17
CA VAL A 53 -6.75 0.65 -16.43
C VAL A 53 -6.41 0.66 -17.93
N SER A 54 -7.38 0.45 -18.82
CA SER A 54 -7.14 0.28 -20.26
C SER A 54 -6.29 1.41 -20.87
N ASP A 55 -6.56 2.66 -20.48
CA ASP A 55 -5.92 3.86 -21.05
C ASP A 55 -4.71 4.37 -20.23
N LEU A 56 -4.28 3.61 -19.22
CA LEU A 56 -3.20 3.99 -18.30
C LEU A 56 -1.90 3.25 -18.60
N ASP A 57 -0.78 3.94 -18.47
CA ASP A 57 0.54 3.42 -18.85
C ASP A 57 1.25 2.69 -17.70
N VAL A 58 0.99 3.13 -16.47
CA VAL A 58 1.61 2.62 -15.25
C VAL A 58 0.52 2.11 -14.33
N VAL A 59 0.71 0.92 -13.77
CA VAL A 59 -0.30 0.24 -12.94
C VAL A 59 0.38 -0.30 -11.69
N TYR A 60 -0.05 0.21 -10.54
CA TYR A 60 0.26 -0.37 -9.24
C TYR A 60 -0.92 -1.23 -8.78
N VAL A 61 -0.62 -2.42 -8.31
CA VAL A 61 -1.58 -3.31 -7.64
C VAL A 61 -1.04 -3.59 -6.26
N LEU A 62 -1.74 -3.09 -5.24
CA LEU A 62 -1.23 -2.97 -3.87
C LEU A 62 -2.16 -3.67 -2.89
N ASP A 63 -1.60 -4.60 -2.13
CA ASP A 63 -2.30 -5.39 -1.12
C ASP A 63 -3.48 -6.20 -1.66
N VAL A 64 -3.46 -6.51 -2.95
CA VAL A 64 -4.59 -7.18 -3.58
C VAL A 64 -4.20 -7.97 -4.80
N SER A 65 -5.08 -8.91 -5.12
CA SER A 65 -5.09 -9.66 -6.35
C SER A 65 -6.53 -9.82 -6.86
N PHE A 66 -6.69 -10.44 -8.02
CA PHE A 66 -7.98 -10.69 -8.64
C PHE A 66 -8.38 -12.17 -8.56
N GLY A 67 -7.89 -12.90 -7.56
CA GLY A 67 -8.11 -14.34 -7.42
C GLY A 67 -7.67 -15.10 -8.68
N ALA A 68 -8.55 -15.95 -9.19
CA ALA A 68 -8.30 -16.75 -10.40
C ALA A 68 -8.02 -15.91 -11.66
N ASP A 69 -8.55 -14.68 -11.73
CA ASP A 69 -8.37 -13.80 -12.88
C ASP A 69 -6.98 -13.12 -12.89
N SER A 70 -6.25 -13.15 -11.77
CA SER A 70 -4.97 -12.42 -11.63
C SER A 70 -3.97 -12.77 -12.73
N LYS A 71 -3.81 -14.06 -13.04
CA LYS A 71 -2.90 -14.53 -14.10
C LYS A 71 -3.25 -13.89 -15.44
N THR A 72 -4.51 -13.95 -15.83
CA THR A 72 -5.00 -13.45 -17.12
C THR A 72 -4.90 -11.92 -17.20
N VAL A 73 -5.32 -11.22 -16.14
CA VAL A 73 -5.30 -9.76 -16.08
C VAL A 73 -3.86 -9.22 -16.11
N PHE A 74 -2.97 -9.77 -15.29
CA PHE A 74 -1.58 -9.31 -15.25
C PHE A 74 -0.83 -9.63 -16.53
N LYS A 75 -1.04 -10.82 -17.12
CA LYS A 75 -0.43 -11.17 -18.41
C LYS A 75 -0.89 -10.22 -19.50
N LYS A 76 -2.18 -9.91 -19.57
CA LYS A 76 -2.74 -8.97 -20.52
C LYS A 76 -2.09 -7.58 -20.39
N TRP A 77 -2.00 -7.03 -19.19
CA TRP A 77 -1.39 -5.72 -18.97
C TRP A 77 0.10 -5.68 -19.35
N LEU A 78 0.84 -6.75 -19.06
CA LEU A 78 2.24 -6.88 -19.48
C LEU A 78 2.38 -6.96 -21.01
N ASP A 79 1.49 -7.73 -21.67
CA ASP A 79 1.50 -7.88 -23.13
C ASP A 79 1.09 -6.58 -23.87
N GLU A 80 0.25 -5.77 -23.24
CA GLU A 80 -0.10 -4.41 -23.68
C GLU A 80 1.04 -3.40 -23.44
N GLY A 81 2.16 -3.82 -22.83
CA GLY A 81 3.32 -2.98 -22.56
C GLY A 81 3.16 -2.04 -21.37
N LYS A 82 2.18 -2.27 -20.48
CA LYS A 82 2.00 -1.46 -19.27
C LYS A 82 3.14 -1.70 -18.29
N SER A 83 3.55 -0.64 -17.60
CA SER A 83 4.48 -0.72 -16.47
C SER A 83 3.72 -1.20 -15.23
N LEU A 84 3.66 -2.51 -15.04
CA LEU A 84 2.95 -3.16 -13.93
C LEU A 84 3.88 -3.38 -12.72
N MET A 85 3.41 -2.98 -11.54
CA MET A 85 4.05 -3.23 -10.24
C MET A 85 3.03 -3.88 -9.30
N TRP A 86 3.32 -5.08 -8.82
CA TRP A 86 2.47 -5.80 -7.88
C TRP A 86 3.19 -6.00 -6.55
N ILE A 87 2.64 -5.39 -5.49
CA ILE A 87 3.16 -5.45 -4.12
C ILE A 87 2.11 -6.09 -3.24
N ASP A 88 2.45 -7.24 -2.66
CA ASP A 88 1.47 -8.10 -2.00
C ASP A 88 2.13 -9.05 -0.98
N HIS A 89 1.35 -9.50 -0.01
CA HIS A 89 1.76 -10.40 1.06
C HIS A 89 0.85 -11.64 1.19
N HIS A 90 -0.23 -11.73 0.39
CA HIS A 90 -1.18 -12.83 0.41
C HIS A 90 -0.56 -14.15 -0.07
N LYS A 91 -0.28 -15.08 0.87
CA LYS A 91 0.43 -16.34 0.60
C LYS A 91 -0.12 -17.13 -0.58
N GLY A 92 -1.45 -17.32 -0.65
CA GLY A 92 -2.07 -18.17 -1.67
C GLY A 92 -1.74 -17.72 -3.09
N ILE A 93 -2.04 -16.46 -3.42
CA ILE A 93 -1.81 -15.92 -4.76
C ILE A 93 -0.31 -15.79 -5.10
N ILE A 94 0.54 -15.54 -4.09
CA ILE A 94 2.00 -15.51 -4.29
C ILE A 94 2.49 -16.89 -4.73
N GLU A 95 2.05 -17.97 -4.07
CA GLU A 95 2.42 -19.34 -4.46
C GLU A 95 1.86 -19.69 -5.85
N ASP A 96 0.60 -19.35 -6.12
CA ASP A 96 -0.02 -19.55 -7.44
C ASP A 96 0.79 -18.84 -8.54
N SER A 97 1.28 -17.63 -8.27
CA SER A 97 2.01 -16.82 -9.25
C SER A 97 3.31 -17.46 -9.75
N LYS A 98 3.93 -18.33 -8.94
CA LYS A 98 5.14 -19.06 -9.34
C LYS A 98 4.88 -20.03 -10.50
N THR A 99 3.63 -20.42 -10.71
CA THR A 99 3.21 -21.35 -11.78
C THR A 99 2.81 -20.64 -13.08
N TRP A 100 2.80 -19.30 -13.10
CA TRP A 100 2.19 -18.56 -14.21
C TRP A 100 3.04 -18.53 -15.49
N GLY A 101 4.32 -18.88 -15.41
CA GLY A 101 5.25 -18.87 -16.55
C GLY A 101 5.73 -17.48 -16.96
N PHE A 102 5.44 -16.45 -16.14
CA PHE A 102 5.97 -15.10 -16.26
C PHE A 102 6.13 -14.48 -14.88
N THR A 103 6.95 -13.43 -14.77
CA THR A 103 7.15 -12.69 -13.52
C THR A 103 6.50 -11.33 -13.63
N VAL A 104 5.78 -10.93 -12.57
CA VAL A 104 5.27 -9.57 -12.43
C VAL A 104 6.29 -8.76 -11.64
N PRO A 105 6.72 -7.56 -12.08
CA PRO A 105 7.58 -6.70 -11.27
C PRO A 105 6.93 -6.33 -9.92
N GLY A 106 7.76 -6.03 -8.92
CA GLY A 106 7.31 -5.65 -7.57
C GLY A 106 7.86 -6.56 -6.47
N LEU A 107 7.45 -6.29 -5.23
CA LEU A 107 7.93 -6.98 -4.03
C LEU A 107 6.80 -7.77 -3.39
N ARG A 108 7.01 -9.07 -3.16
CA ARG A 108 6.06 -9.92 -2.45
C ARG A 108 6.73 -10.68 -1.33
N ARG A 109 6.12 -10.69 -0.15
CA ARG A 109 6.65 -11.41 1.02
C ARG A 109 5.56 -11.69 2.03
N VAL A 110 5.42 -12.94 2.42
CA VAL A 110 4.51 -13.35 3.51
C VAL A 110 5.09 -12.91 4.86
N GLY A 111 4.24 -12.47 5.77
CA GLY A 111 4.62 -12.07 7.13
C GLY A 111 5.06 -10.61 7.27
N VAL A 112 4.93 -9.81 6.21
CA VAL A 112 5.11 -8.35 6.22
C VAL A 112 3.94 -7.75 5.44
N GLY A 113 3.26 -6.74 5.99
CA GLY A 113 2.14 -6.07 5.33
C GLY A 113 2.60 -5.34 4.05
N ALA A 114 1.70 -5.23 3.07
CA ALA A 114 1.97 -4.61 1.79
C ALA A 114 2.39 -3.14 1.94
N CYS A 115 1.93 -2.41 2.97
CA CYS A 115 2.34 -1.02 3.19
C CYS A 115 3.82 -0.89 3.52
N ALA A 116 4.37 -1.83 4.32
CA ALA A 116 5.78 -1.87 4.62
C ALA A 116 6.60 -2.31 3.39
N LEU A 117 6.10 -3.28 2.60
CA LEU A 117 6.74 -3.69 1.35
C LEU A 117 6.78 -2.55 0.32
N ALA A 118 5.70 -1.77 0.20
CA ALA A 118 5.63 -0.61 -0.66
C ALA A 118 6.61 0.48 -0.20
N SER A 119 6.69 0.72 1.11
CA SER A 119 7.63 1.67 1.69
C SER A 119 9.08 1.29 1.43
N ASP A 120 9.43 0.02 1.67
CA ASP A 120 10.78 -0.51 1.44
C ASP A 120 11.18 -0.37 -0.03
N LEU A 121 10.34 -0.86 -0.95
CA LEU A 121 10.65 -0.87 -2.37
C LEU A 121 10.70 0.53 -3.00
N LEU A 122 9.73 1.39 -2.67
CA LEU A 122 9.54 2.66 -3.40
C LEU A 122 10.26 3.83 -2.73
N MET A 123 10.42 3.79 -1.41
CA MET A 123 11.00 4.89 -0.64
C MET A 123 12.36 4.55 -0.01
N GLY A 124 12.78 3.27 -0.03
CA GLY A 124 14.04 2.82 0.55
C GLY A 124 14.10 2.91 2.08
N LYS A 125 12.95 3.09 2.74
CA LYS A 125 12.82 3.15 4.20
C LYS A 125 11.42 2.74 4.63
N VAL A 126 11.30 2.17 5.83
CA VAL A 126 10.01 1.80 6.45
C VAL A 126 9.87 2.51 7.80
N PRO A 127 9.18 3.68 7.84
CA PRO A 127 8.97 4.43 9.07
C PRO A 127 8.25 3.60 10.14
N ALA A 128 8.50 3.90 11.42
CA ALA A 128 7.89 3.16 12.53
C ALA A 128 6.36 3.05 12.46
N ILE A 129 5.68 4.12 12.01
CA ILE A 129 4.22 4.15 11.85
C ILE A 129 3.72 3.16 10.79
N VAL A 130 4.48 3.00 9.69
CA VAL A 130 4.16 2.04 8.60
C VAL A 130 4.47 0.62 9.06
N ARG A 131 5.59 0.42 9.77
CA ARG A 131 5.95 -0.88 10.36
C ARG A 131 4.88 -1.36 11.33
N CYS A 132 4.37 -0.47 12.18
CA CYS A 132 3.28 -0.77 13.10
C CYS A 132 2.01 -1.22 12.40
N LEU A 133 1.62 -0.58 11.29
CA LEU A 133 0.47 -1.02 10.50
C LEU A 133 0.68 -2.39 9.86
N SER A 134 1.88 -2.62 9.31
CA SER A 134 2.27 -3.95 8.81
C SER A 134 2.20 -5.02 9.90
N ASP A 135 2.70 -4.74 11.12
CA ASP A 135 2.66 -5.68 12.24
C ASP A 135 1.21 -5.99 12.66
N TYR A 136 0.34 -4.99 12.68
CA TYR A 136 -1.09 -5.20 12.95
C TYR A 136 -1.71 -6.12 11.91
N ASP A 137 -1.46 -5.82 10.62
CA ASP A 137 -2.08 -6.49 9.49
C ASP A 137 -1.73 -7.98 9.41
N VAL A 138 -0.47 -8.33 9.69
CA VAL A 138 0.00 -9.73 9.71
C VAL A 138 -0.13 -10.40 11.08
N TRP A 139 -0.78 -9.74 12.04
CA TRP A 139 -0.99 -10.23 13.41
C TRP A 139 0.33 -10.58 14.15
N ASN A 140 1.36 -9.76 13.97
CA ASN A 140 2.66 -9.94 14.59
C ASN A 140 2.63 -9.57 16.08
N LYS A 141 2.29 -10.53 16.93
CA LYS A 141 2.27 -10.35 18.39
C LYS A 141 3.65 -10.17 19.03
N GLU A 142 4.71 -10.51 18.30
CA GLU A 142 6.11 -10.37 18.73
C GLU A 142 6.73 -9.04 18.27
N SER A 143 5.91 -8.10 17.81
CA SER A 143 6.37 -6.75 17.45
C SER A 143 7.19 -6.13 18.59
N GLY A 144 8.31 -5.50 18.24
CA GLY A 144 9.17 -4.78 19.19
C GLY A 144 8.44 -3.67 19.95
N LEU A 145 7.37 -3.12 19.36
CA LEU A 145 6.50 -2.10 19.98
C LEU A 145 5.54 -2.66 21.05
N GLY A 146 5.37 -3.99 21.10
CA GLY A 146 4.33 -4.66 21.88
C GLY A 146 2.95 -4.62 21.21
N TRP A 147 2.20 -5.73 21.31
CA TRP A 147 0.92 -5.90 20.61
C TRP A 147 -0.15 -4.86 21.01
N ASP A 148 -0.27 -4.52 22.29
CA ASP A 148 -1.26 -3.53 22.74
C ASP A 148 -1.00 -2.14 22.15
N THR A 149 0.28 -1.77 22.05
CA THR A 149 0.70 -0.54 21.36
C THR A 149 0.31 -0.61 19.89
N VAL A 150 0.66 -1.70 19.19
CA VAL A 150 0.33 -1.90 17.77
C VAL A 150 -1.17 -1.72 17.50
N VAL A 151 -2.01 -2.34 18.34
CA VAL A 151 -3.47 -2.21 18.27
C VAL A 151 -3.93 -0.77 18.53
N ALA A 152 -3.42 -0.12 19.57
CA ALA A 152 -3.77 1.26 19.90
C ALA A 152 -3.42 2.24 18.77
N ILE A 153 -2.23 2.09 18.19
CA ILE A 153 -1.75 2.89 17.06
C ILE A 153 -2.64 2.67 15.84
N GLN A 154 -2.96 1.41 15.50
CA GLN A 154 -3.85 1.12 14.39
C GLN A 154 -5.17 1.86 14.54
N TYR A 155 -5.81 1.79 15.72
CA TYR A 155 -7.15 2.36 15.89
C TYR A 155 -7.10 3.89 15.88
N ALA A 156 -6.06 4.47 16.49
CA ALA A 156 -5.79 5.90 16.44
C ALA A 156 -5.64 6.39 14.99
N LEU A 157 -4.80 5.71 14.19
CA LEU A 157 -4.65 6.03 12.77
C LEU A 157 -5.95 5.84 12.01
N ARG A 158 -6.66 4.72 12.21
CA ARG A 158 -7.94 4.47 11.52
C ARG A 158 -8.95 5.57 11.81
N SER A 159 -9.00 6.11 13.03
CA SER A 159 -9.87 7.25 13.35
C SER A 159 -9.47 8.53 12.63
N LYS A 160 -8.16 8.75 12.45
CA LYS A 160 -7.58 9.97 11.92
C LYS A 160 -7.56 10.02 10.39
N ILE A 161 -6.98 8.99 9.77
CA ILE A 161 -6.84 8.90 8.31
C ILE A 161 -8.03 8.22 7.64
N ARG A 162 -8.85 7.49 8.40
CA ARG A 162 -9.96 6.67 7.87
C ARG A 162 -9.41 5.70 6.82
N LEU A 163 -10.28 5.25 5.92
CA LEU A 163 -9.88 4.49 4.73
C LEU A 163 -9.78 5.41 3.51
N ASN A 164 -9.05 6.53 3.66
CA ASN A 164 -8.93 7.55 2.61
C ASN A 164 -7.45 7.79 2.24
N VAL A 165 -7.12 7.52 0.98
CA VAL A 165 -5.74 7.61 0.47
C VAL A 165 -5.19 9.03 0.52
N LEU A 166 -5.99 10.06 0.27
CA LEU A 166 -5.52 11.44 0.26
C LEU A 166 -5.24 11.95 1.68
N ILE A 167 -6.06 11.56 2.66
CA ILE A 167 -5.81 11.88 4.07
C ILE A 167 -4.57 11.12 4.56
N ALA A 168 -4.45 9.83 4.21
CA ALA A 168 -3.26 9.03 4.52
C ALA A 168 -1.99 9.63 3.90
N LEU A 169 -2.05 10.05 2.63
CA LEU A 169 -0.96 10.73 1.93
C LEU A 169 -0.53 11.99 2.67
N SER A 170 -1.46 12.89 2.96
CA SER A 170 -1.16 14.13 3.70
C SER A 170 -0.54 13.83 5.06
N TYR A 171 -1.01 12.80 5.75
CA TYR A 171 -0.51 12.41 7.07
C TYR A 171 0.91 11.84 7.01
N LEU A 172 1.20 10.98 6.03
CA LEU A 172 2.49 10.33 5.89
C LEU A 172 3.57 11.27 5.36
N TYR A 173 3.19 12.26 4.54
CA TYR A 173 4.16 13.15 3.91
C TYR A 173 5.07 13.86 4.92
N ASP A 174 4.51 14.28 6.06
CA ASP A 174 5.26 14.87 7.17
C ASP A 174 6.25 13.87 7.78
N HIS A 175 5.81 12.63 8.01
CA HIS A 175 6.66 11.55 8.55
C HIS A 175 7.78 11.10 7.59
N PHE A 176 7.62 11.28 6.29
CA PHE A 176 8.68 10.98 5.31
C PHE A 176 9.67 12.15 5.13
N LYS A 177 9.24 13.40 5.34
CA LYS A 177 10.06 14.62 5.22
C LYS A 177 10.89 14.91 6.46
N GLU A 178 10.29 14.77 7.63
CA GLU A 178 11.00 14.95 8.87
C GLU A 178 11.92 13.74 9.06
N ASN A 179 13.22 13.98 9.19
CA ASN A 179 14.16 12.96 9.69
C ASN A 179 13.88 12.70 11.18
N ILE A 180 12.63 12.39 11.53
CA ILE A 180 12.23 11.96 12.86
C ILE A 180 13.09 10.74 13.12
N LYS A 181 13.93 10.82 14.16
CA LYS A 181 14.66 9.65 14.61
C LYS A 181 13.59 8.63 14.98
N ASP A 182 13.56 7.50 14.27
CA ASP A 182 12.69 6.36 14.59
C ASP A 182 13.02 5.88 16.01
N ASN A 183 12.45 6.53 17.03
CA ASN A 183 12.42 6.00 18.37
C ASN A 183 10.95 5.82 18.76
N GLU A 184 10.68 4.72 19.45
CA GLU A 184 9.34 4.28 19.84
C GLU A 184 8.66 5.32 20.75
N ILE A 185 9.46 6.14 21.45
CA ILE A 185 9.02 7.19 22.36
C ILE A 185 8.34 8.34 21.59
N ASP A 186 8.87 8.76 20.44
CA ASP A 186 8.30 9.82 19.62
C ASP A 186 6.96 9.39 19.01
N LEU A 187 6.79 8.10 18.68
CA LEU A 187 5.52 7.54 18.19
C LEU A 187 4.42 7.59 19.26
N ILE A 188 4.76 7.22 20.50
CA ILE A 188 3.86 7.25 21.66
C ILE A 188 3.55 8.71 22.05
N PHE A 189 4.56 9.59 22.10
CA PHE A 189 4.37 11.01 22.40
C PHE A 189 3.51 11.72 21.35
N MET A 190 3.70 11.43 20.06
CA MET A 190 2.93 12.02 18.95
C MET A 190 1.44 11.62 18.97
N ILE A 191 1.13 10.41 19.44
CA ILE A 191 -0.25 9.95 19.58
C ILE A 191 -0.92 10.56 20.82
N LEU A 192 -0.16 10.77 21.89
CA LEU A 192 -0.67 11.35 23.14
C LEU A 192 -0.83 12.88 23.07
N LEU A 193 0.10 13.61 22.45
CA LEU A 193 0.08 15.09 22.41
C LEU A 193 -1.00 15.70 21.51
N LYS A 194 -1.64 14.94 20.61
CA LYS A 194 -2.76 15.45 19.79
C LYS A 194 -4.12 15.33 20.49
N LYS A 195 -4.18 14.93 21.76
CA LYS A 195 -5.41 14.96 22.58
C LYS A 195 -5.68 16.32 23.26
N ASP A 196 -4.73 17.24 23.28
CA ASP A 196 -4.85 18.52 24.02
C ASP A 196 -5.06 19.76 23.13
N VAL A 197 -5.56 19.60 21.90
CA VAL A 197 -5.98 20.73 21.06
C VAL A 197 -7.40 20.50 20.54
N LEU A 198 -8.38 20.66 21.44
CA LEU A 198 -9.79 20.92 21.13
C LEU A 198 -10.35 21.86 22.20
#